data_AF-A0A0A7FYX1-F1
#
_entry.id   AF-A0A0A7FYX1-F1
#
_cell.length_a   1.000
_cell.length_b   1.000
_cell.length_c   1.000
_cell.angle_alpha   90.00
_cell.angle_beta   90.00
_cell.angle_gamma   90.00
#
_symmetry.space_group_name_H-M   'P 1'
#
loop_
_entity.id
_entity.type
_entity.pdbx_description
1 polymer ?
#
loop_
_entity_poly.entity_id
_entity_poly.type
_entity_poly.pdbx_seq_one_letter_code
_entity_poly.pdbx_strand_id
1 'polypeptide(L)' 'MILPDCCYDYRNIESECTEIGTCTECGCSIYEGEEYYEISGQVICCDCIQYFKKIAEL' A
#
# COMPACT_ATOMS: atom_id res chain seq x y z
N MET A 1 38.78 27.24 0.91
CA MET A 1 38.03 26.10 0.35
C MET A 1 36.59 26.53 0.21
N ILE A 2 36.12 26.74 -1.02
CA ILE A 2 34.70 26.97 -1.30
C ILE A 2 34.23 25.62 -1.83
N LEU A 3 33.51 24.86 -1.01
CA LEU A 3 32.83 23.64 -1.44
C LEU A 3 31.62 24.08 -2.27
N PRO A 4 31.54 23.72 -3.56
CA PRO A 4 30.36 23.95 -4.36
C PRO A 4 29.38 22.78 -4.23
N ASP A 5 28.14 23.00 -4.66
CA ASP A 5 27.12 21.97 -4.91
C ASP A 5 26.49 21.28 -3.68
N CYS A 6 25.91 22.06 -2.76
CA CYS A 6 24.69 21.58 -2.09
C CYS A 6 23.49 21.86 -2.99
N CYS A 7 23.44 21.19 -4.15
CA CYS A 7 22.17 20.83 -4.77
C CYS A 7 21.47 19.92 -3.74
N TYR A 8 20.74 20.52 -2.81
CA TYR A 8 19.68 19.83 -2.11
C TYR A 8 18.69 19.47 -3.21
N ASP A 9 18.88 18.28 -3.78
CA ASP A 9 17.89 17.55 -4.54
C ASP A 9 16.72 17.43 -3.56
N TYR A 10 15.85 18.44 -3.57
CA TYR A 10 14.47 18.35 -3.08
C TYR A 10 13.77 17.46 -4.10
N ARG A 11 14.32 16.25 -4.25
CA ARG A 11 13.76 15.15 -4.99
C ARG A 11 12.44 15.02 -4.30
N ASN A 12 11.42 15.47 -5.01
CA ASN A 12 10.04 15.33 -4.63
C ASN A 12 9.96 13.93 -4.03
N ILE A 13 9.78 13.84 -2.72
CA ILE A 13 9.21 12.65 -2.10
C ILE A 13 7.73 12.75 -2.48
N GLU A 14 7.46 12.77 -3.79
CA GLU A 14 6.32 12.08 -4.35
C GLU A 14 6.52 10.69 -3.80
N SER A 15 5.89 10.41 -2.66
CA SER A 15 5.66 9.05 -2.23
C SER A 15 5.04 8.39 -3.45
N GLU A 16 5.88 7.73 -4.24
CA GLU A 16 5.49 6.94 -5.40
C GLU A 16 4.64 5.85 -4.78
N CYS A 17 3.34 6.16 -4.66
CA CYS A 17 2.32 5.31 -4.10
C CYS A 17 2.20 4.17 -5.09
N THR A 18 3.15 3.25 -5.00
CA THR A 18 3.35 2.18 -5.96
C THR A 18 2.22 1.21 -5.69
N GLU A 19 1.28 1.12 -6.63
CA GLU A 19 0.25 0.09 -6.56
C GLU A 19 0.95 -1.27 -6.62
N ILE A 20 0.91 -2.00 -5.52
CA ILE A 20 1.50 -3.34 -5.40
C ILE A 20 0.50 -4.44 -5.75
N GLY A 21 -0.79 -4.13 -5.71
CA GLY A 21 -1.84 -5.08 -6.02
C GLY A 21 -3.22 -4.46 -5.95
N THR A 22 -4.23 -5.28 -6.19
CA THR A 22 -5.63 -4.86 -6.12
C THR A 22 -6.39 -5.87 -5.29
N CYS A 23 -7.18 -5.38 -4.35
CA CYS A 23 -8.07 -6.22 -3.55
C CYS A 23 -9.06 -6.93 -4.48
N THR A 24 -9.08 -8.26 -4.44
CA THR A 24 -9.98 -9.09 -5.26
C THR A 24 -11.44 -8.97 -4.82
N GLU A 25 -11.67 -8.57 -3.56
CA GLU A 25 -13.02 -8.51 -2.97
C GLU A 25 -13.72 -7.16 -3.20
N CYS A 26 -13.02 -6.04 -2.99
CA CYS A 26 -13.60 -4.70 -3.17
C CYS A 26 -13.09 -3.98 -4.43
N GLY A 27 -12.04 -4.47 -5.08
CA GLY A 27 -11.42 -3.82 -6.24
C GLY A 27 -10.56 -2.61 -5.90
N CYS A 28 -10.29 -2.33 -4.60
CA CYS A 28 -9.40 -1.23 -4.22
C CYS A 28 -7.95 -1.56 -4.53
N SER A 29 -7.24 -0.60 -5.12
CA SER A 29 -5.79 -0.59 -5.24
C SER A 29 -5.14 -0.63 -3.86
N ILE A 30 -4.13 -1.47 -3.72
CA ILE A 30 -3.29 -1.60 -2.54
C ILE A 30 -1.95 -1.00 -2.89
N TYR A 31 -1.52 -0.04 -2.09
CA TYR A 31 -0.29 0.67 -2.33
C TYR A 31 0.84 0.18 -1.43
N GLU A 32 2.07 0.41 -1.87
CA GLU A 32 3.27 0.07 -1.11
C GLU A 32 3.25 0.78 0.26
N GLY A 33 3.31 -0.02 1.33
CA GLY A 33 3.17 0.45 2.71
C GLY A 33 1.79 0.22 3.33
N GLU A 34 0.79 -0.19 2.54
CA GLU A 34 -0.52 -0.60 3.07
C GLU A 34 -0.55 -2.07 3.49
N GLU A 35 -1.35 -2.37 4.52
CA GLU A 35 -1.52 -3.73 5.01
C GLU A 35 -2.53 -4.50 4.15
N TYR A 36 -2.09 -5.61 3.58
CA TYR A 36 -2.89 -6.53 2.80
C TYR A 36 -2.63 -7.98 3.20
N TYR A 37 -3.60 -8.83 2.88
CA TYR A 37 -3.59 -10.25 3.23
C TYR A 37 -3.72 -11.05 1.93
N GLU A 38 -2.75 -11.91 1.67
CA GLU A 38 -2.84 -12.89 0.58
C GLU A 38 -3.39 -14.20 1.12
N ILE A 39 -4.58 -14.60 0.66
CA ILE A 39 -5.26 -15.82 1.08
C ILE A 39 -5.64 -16.59 -0.17
N SER A 40 -5.13 -17.82 -0.33
CA SER A 40 -5.43 -18.68 -1.49
C SER A 40 -5.16 -18.03 -2.85
N GLY A 41 -4.16 -17.13 -2.93
CA GLY A 41 -3.83 -16.37 -4.15
C GLY A 41 -4.75 -15.18 -4.43
N GLN A 42 -5.68 -14.87 -3.52
CA GLN A 42 -6.46 -13.64 -3.55
C GLN A 42 -5.79 -12.61 -2.65
N VAL A 43 -5.61 -11.41 -3.19
CA VAL A 43 -5.14 -10.25 -2.43
C VAL A 43 -6.35 -9.58 -1.82
N ILE A 44 -6.40 -9.45 -0.50
CA ILE A 44 -7.52 -8.86 0.24
C ILE A 44 -6.99 -7.71 1.11
N CYS A 45 -7.60 -6.53 1.01
CA CYS A 45 -7.23 -5.39 1.83
C CYS A 45 -7.65 -5.59 3.30
N CYS A 46 -7.03 -4.83 4.21
CA CYS A 46 -7.33 -4.90 5.64
C CYS A 46 -8.84 -4.70 5.95
N ASP A 47 -9.53 -3.81 5.23
CA ASP A 47 -10.95 -3.54 5.45
C ASP A 47 -11.83 -4.78 5.16
N CYS A 48 -11.62 -5.41 4.01
CA CYS A 48 -12.36 -6.61 3.62
C CYS A 48 -12.14 -7.77 4.59
N ILE A 49 -10.88 -8.05 4.99
CA ILE A 49 -10.62 -9.16 5.92
C ILE A 49 -11.23 -8.92 7.30
N GLN A 50 -11.26 -7.67 7.77
CA GLN A 50 -11.92 -7.31 9.03
C GLN A 50 -13.43 -7.52 8.93
N TYR A 51 -14.02 -7.16 7.79
CA TYR A 51 -15.42 -7.43 7.51
C TYR A 51 -15.73 -8.94 7.50
N PHE A 52 -14.91 -9.75 6.83
CA PHE A 52 -15.05 -11.21 6.84
C PHE A 52 -14.94 -11.80 8.24
N LYS A 53 -13.97 -11.35 9.06
CA LYS A 53 -13.85 -11.78 10.46
C LYS A 53 -15.11 -11.49 11.25
N LYS A 54 -15.70 -10.30 11.07
CA LYS A 54 -16.92 -9.90 11.75
C LYS A 54 -18.14 -10.74 11.34
N ILE A 55 -18.23 -11.15 10.06
CA ILE A 55 -19.31 -12.03 9.59
C ILE A 55 -19.10 -13.48 10.04
N ALA A 56 -17.86 -13.96 10.07
CA ALA A 56 -17.56 -15.35 10.44
C ALA A 56 -17.84 -15.66 11.92
N GLU A 57 -17.96 -14.65 12.76
CA GLU A 57 -18.32 -14.78 14.18
C GLU A 57 -19.86 -14.78 14.42
N LEU A 58 -20.67 -14.56 13.38
CA LEU A 58 -22.13 -14.69 13.39
C LEU A 58 -22.58 -16.13 13.08
#